data_AF-A0AAD5NTY6-F1
#
_entry.id   AF-A0AAD5NTY6-F1
#
_cell.length_a   1.000
_cell.length_b   1.000
_cell.length_c   1.000
_cell.angle_alpha   90.00
_cell.angle_beta   90.00
_cell.angle_gamma   90.00
#
_symmetry.space_group_name_H-M   'P 1'
#
loop_
_entity.id
_entity.type
_entity.pdbx_description
1 polymer ?
#
loop_
_entity_poly.entity_id
_entity_poly.type
_entity_poly.pdbx_seq_one_letter_code
_entity_poly.pdbx_strand_id
1 'polypeptide(L)'
;MNSKTTLKQFVEQYENALRDKVEKERQADFASCNSHIPCISHYLMEKQFPNAYTIAKFKEFQEEMKTRIHCGISLNKKSGSNLEFEVKEDVKLVETCCRVTFMVYLDVVTCGVNCSCRLFKFNGVLCQHAIMALIDQEIFCVPEKYIFKRWRKDVKSCHTKVKISYVDSNNKFEGHRFYKMCTYFYDVADLAVDSDENCKEVMKVLIELKTKLQGKSNVACCSEDNGISTNFMTNGKEPGGFAEEENHNILSPQQVRSKGHPPCKRKISKIEKICRNKKEKNGKKKLDYQQTMKDSGVVESGEMVDADNEHVLKVPTPI
;
A
#
# COMPACT_ATOMS: atom_id res chain seq x y z
N MET A 1 -20.67 0.58 -9.63
CA MET A 1 -21.31 1.56 -10.52
C MET A 1 -22.70 1.07 -10.86
N ASN A 2 -23.71 1.86 -10.55
CA ASN A 2 -25.11 1.49 -10.76
C ASN A 2 -25.48 1.75 -12.22
N SER A 3 -26.29 0.90 -12.85
CA SER A 3 -26.75 1.12 -14.23
C SER A 3 -27.65 2.35 -14.38
N LYS A 4 -28.03 3.00 -13.27
CA LYS A 4 -28.88 4.21 -13.22
C LYS A 4 -28.11 5.52 -13.01
N THR A 5 -26.78 5.51 -12.77
CA THR A 5 -26.03 6.77 -12.59
C THR A 5 -25.90 7.52 -13.92
N THR A 6 -26.31 8.79 -13.93
CA THR A 6 -26.14 9.66 -15.11
C THR A 6 -24.68 9.99 -15.35
N LEU A 7 -24.31 10.44 -16.57
CA LEU A 7 -22.94 10.84 -16.87
C LEU A 7 -22.46 11.96 -15.94
N LYS A 8 -23.32 12.94 -15.64
CA LYS A 8 -23.01 14.02 -14.69
C LYS A 8 -22.69 13.47 -13.30
N GLN A 9 -23.52 12.57 -12.77
CA GLN A 9 -23.29 11.94 -11.47
C GLN A 9 -22.01 11.09 -11.47
N PHE A 10 -21.69 10.42 -12.59
CA PHE A 10 -20.44 9.69 -12.74
C PHE A 10 -19.23 10.63 -12.67
N VAL A 11 -19.26 11.75 -13.39
CA VAL A 11 -18.16 12.73 -13.41
C VAL A 11 -17.96 13.32 -12.01
N GLU A 12 -19.03 13.75 -11.33
CA GLU A 12 -18.95 14.26 -9.96
C GLU A 12 -18.40 13.22 -8.98
N GLN A 13 -18.88 11.97 -9.03
CA GLN A 13 -18.36 10.88 -8.18
C GLN A 13 -16.90 10.57 -8.48
N TYR A 14 -16.50 10.62 -9.75
CA TYR A 14 -15.12 10.39 -10.17
C TYR A 14 -14.19 11.50 -9.68
N GLU A 15 -14.58 12.76 -9.83
CA GLU A 15 -13.82 13.91 -9.32
C GLU A 15 -13.69 13.86 -7.79
N ASN A 16 -14.77 13.54 -7.08
CA ASN A 16 -14.74 13.36 -5.63
C ASN A 16 -13.76 12.23 -5.23
N ALA A 17 -13.84 11.08 -5.91
CA ALA A 17 -12.94 9.95 -5.65
C ALA A 17 -11.46 10.29 -5.96
N LEU A 18 -11.22 11.12 -6.98
CA LEU A 18 -9.88 11.62 -7.28
C LEU A 18 -9.36 12.56 -6.19
N ARG A 19 -10.17 13.52 -5.73
CA ARG A 19 -9.78 14.43 -4.63
C ARG A 19 -9.48 13.66 -3.35
N ASP A 20 -10.35 12.72 -2.98
CA ASP A 20 -10.15 11.85 -1.81
C ASP A 20 -8.86 11.04 -1.94
N LYS A 21 -8.56 10.53 -3.14
CA LYS A 21 -7.32 9.79 -3.39
C LYS A 21 -6.09 10.67 -3.21
N VAL A 22 -6.10 11.88 -3.78
CA VAL A 22 -4.97 12.82 -3.68
C VAL A 22 -4.75 13.25 -2.22
N GLU A 23 -5.82 13.54 -1.48
CA GLU A 23 -5.71 13.92 -0.07
C GLU A 23 -5.17 12.77 0.80
N LYS A 24 -5.64 11.53 0.57
CA LYS A 24 -5.11 10.35 1.26
C LYS A 24 -3.63 10.10 0.92
N GLU A 25 -3.24 10.30 -0.33
CA GLU A 25 -1.84 10.20 -0.76
C GLU A 25 -0.97 11.26 -0.06
N ARG A 26 -1.43 12.52 -0.01
CA ARG A 26 -0.75 13.61 0.70
C ARG A 26 -0.56 13.31 2.18
N GLN A 27 -1.58 12.80 2.85
CA GLN A 27 -1.50 12.42 4.26
C GLN A 27 -0.53 11.25 4.47
N ALA A 28 -0.54 10.25 3.58
CA ALA A 28 0.37 9.11 3.64
C ALA A 28 1.83 9.50 3.37
N ASP A 29 2.08 10.43 2.45
CA ASP A 29 3.40 10.98 2.16
C ASP A 29 3.94 11.77 3.36
N PHE A 30 3.10 12.65 3.95
CA PHE A 30 3.45 13.38 5.16
C PHE A 30 3.80 12.43 6.31
N ALA A 31 2.97 11.41 6.55
CA ALA A 31 3.25 10.40 7.56
C ALA A 31 4.55 9.62 7.26
N SER A 32 4.81 9.28 5.99
CA SER A 32 6.04 8.56 5.60
C SER A 32 7.31 9.38 5.79
N CYS A 33 7.21 10.71 5.69
CA CYS A 33 8.33 11.61 5.94
C CYS A 33 8.55 11.85 7.44
N ASN A 34 7.47 11.91 8.24
CA ASN A 34 7.52 12.38 9.62
C ASN A 34 7.44 11.27 10.67
N SER A 35 7.05 10.05 10.30
CA SER A 35 6.93 8.93 11.21
C SER A 35 8.00 7.88 10.92
N HIS A 36 8.53 7.29 11.99
CA HIS A 36 9.52 6.22 11.92
C HIS A 36 8.91 4.90 12.39
N ILE A 37 9.07 3.85 11.58
CA ILE A 37 8.66 2.48 11.95
C ILE A 37 9.91 1.70 12.36
N PRO A 38 9.93 1.08 13.55
CA PRO A 38 11.07 0.29 13.97
C PRO A 38 11.22 -0.97 13.10
N CYS A 39 12.46 -1.41 12.93
CA CYS A 39 12.75 -2.70 12.32
C CYS A 39 12.28 -3.84 13.25
N ILE A 40 11.75 -4.92 12.67
CA ILE A 40 11.33 -6.13 13.39
C ILE A 40 12.48 -7.14 13.54
N SER A 41 13.60 -6.91 12.85
CA SER A 41 14.77 -7.78 12.90
C SER A 41 16.08 -6.98 12.94
N HIS A 42 17.18 -7.67 13.24
CA HIS A 42 18.52 -7.07 13.25
C HIS A 42 19.22 -7.09 11.87
N TYR A 43 18.57 -7.64 10.84
CA TYR A 43 19.16 -7.77 9.51
C TYR A 43 19.41 -6.40 8.87
N LEU A 44 20.60 -6.21 8.30
CA LEU A 44 21.01 -4.95 7.69
C LEU A 44 20.09 -4.55 6.51
N MET A 45 19.58 -5.53 5.75
CA MET A 45 18.67 -5.31 4.64
C MET A 45 17.42 -4.60 5.07
N GLU A 46 16.90 -4.92 6.27
CA GLU A 46 15.74 -4.22 6.80
C GLU A 46 16.08 -2.78 7.14
N LYS A 47 17.25 -2.54 7.75
CA LYS A 47 17.71 -1.19 8.13
C LYS A 47 17.88 -0.23 6.95
N GLN A 48 17.99 -0.73 5.72
CA GLN A 48 18.09 0.11 4.52
C GLN A 48 16.75 0.78 4.16
N PHE A 49 15.63 0.12 4.44
CA PHE A 49 14.32 0.54 3.96
C PHE A 49 13.61 1.65 4.77
N PRO A 50 13.80 1.84 6.09
CA PRO A 50 13.19 2.94 6.83
C PRO A 50 13.49 4.32 6.24
N ASN A 51 14.70 4.50 5.69
CA ASN A 51 15.13 5.76 5.09
C ASN A 51 14.84 5.84 3.59
N ALA A 52 14.75 4.71 2.91
CA ALA A 52 14.48 4.67 1.48
C ALA A 52 12.98 4.64 1.15
N TYR A 53 12.17 3.79 1.79
CA TYR A 53 10.80 3.48 1.39
C TYR A 53 9.72 4.30 2.08
N THR A 54 8.57 4.43 1.42
CA THR A 54 7.32 4.85 2.09
C THR A 54 6.95 3.85 3.18
N ILE A 55 6.20 4.31 4.18
CA ILE A 55 5.77 3.46 5.31
C ILE A 55 5.02 2.22 4.83
N ALA A 56 4.12 2.39 3.85
CA ALA A 56 3.33 1.27 3.31
C ALA A 56 4.23 0.20 2.67
N LYS A 57 5.21 0.63 1.87
CA LYS A 57 6.13 -0.31 1.21
C LYS A 57 7.12 -0.95 2.16
N PHE A 58 7.56 -0.23 3.19
CA PHE A 58 8.37 -0.82 4.24
C PHE A 58 7.61 -1.91 5.02
N LYS A 59 6.34 -1.68 5.36
CA LYS A 59 5.49 -2.69 6.01
C LYS A 59 5.31 -3.95 5.15
N GLU A 60 5.12 -3.80 3.84
CA GLU A 60 5.07 -4.96 2.93
C GLU A 60 6.36 -5.78 2.97
N PHE A 61 7.53 -5.13 3.01
CA PHE A 61 8.81 -5.83 3.17
C PHE A 61 8.94 -6.51 4.54
N GLN A 62 8.47 -5.88 5.62
CA GLN A 62 8.46 -6.48 6.95
C GLN A 62 7.58 -7.73 7.02
N GLU A 63 6.43 -7.73 6.34
CA GLU A 63 5.59 -8.92 6.26
C GLU A 63 6.32 -10.07 5.53
N GLU A 64 6.97 -9.82 4.39
CA GLU A 64 7.79 -10.84 3.70
C GLU A 64 8.96 -11.34 4.57
N MET A 65 9.57 -10.46 5.38
CA MET A 65 10.59 -10.83 6.35
C MET A 65 10.04 -11.71 7.48
N LYS A 66 8.80 -11.45 7.92
CA LYS A 66 8.15 -12.20 8.99
C LYS A 66 7.68 -13.57 8.51
N THR A 67 7.05 -13.65 7.35
CA THR A 67 6.50 -14.89 6.79
C THR A 67 7.58 -15.89 6.35
N ARG A 68 8.83 -15.44 6.20
CA ARG A 68 9.97 -16.32 5.92
C ARG A 68 10.15 -17.46 6.94
N ILE A 69 9.70 -17.28 8.19
CA ILE A 69 9.77 -18.32 9.23
C ILE A 69 9.01 -19.59 8.85
N HIS A 70 8.06 -19.49 7.93
CA HIS A 70 7.27 -20.62 7.40
C HIS A 70 7.95 -21.29 6.21
N CYS A 71 9.21 -20.96 5.92
CA CYS A 71 9.93 -21.49 4.79
C CYS A 71 11.21 -22.23 5.23
N GLY A 72 11.51 -23.33 4.53
CA GLY A 72 12.80 -24.02 4.59
C GLY A 72 13.53 -23.89 3.26
N ILE A 73 14.84 -23.65 3.30
CA ILE A 73 15.71 -23.51 2.11
C ILE A 73 16.65 -24.71 2.00
N SER A 74 16.95 -25.11 0.78
CA SER A 74 17.98 -26.12 0.49
C SER A 74 18.66 -25.76 -0.82
N LEU A 75 19.99 -25.84 -0.86
CA LEU A 75 20.74 -25.66 -2.10
C LEU A 75 20.49 -26.86 -3.02
N ASN A 76 19.97 -26.60 -4.21
CA ASN A 76 19.69 -27.63 -5.21
C ASN A 76 20.87 -27.82 -6.16
N LYS A 77 21.38 -26.73 -6.74
CA LYS A 77 22.50 -26.76 -7.69
C LYS A 77 23.41 -25.55 -7.55
N LYS A 78 24.68 -25.73 -7.87
CA LYS A 78 25.69 -24.67 -7.98
C LYS A 78 26.38 -24.78 -9.33
N SER A 79 26.40 -23.69 -10.09
CA SER A 79 27.06 -23.61 -11.39
C SER A 79 27.80 -22.27 -11.48
N GLY A 80 29.11 -22.30 -11.21
CA GLY A 80 29.93 -21.09 -11.12
C GLY A 80 29.42 -20.15 -10.02
N SER A 81 29.10 -18.90 -10.38
CA SER A 81 28.50 -17.90 -9.49
C SER A 81 26.98 -18.04 -9.31
N ASN A 82 26.33 -18.91 -10.08
CA ASN A 82 24.88 -19.10 -10.01
C ASN A 82 24.53 -20.23 -9.05
N LEU A 83 23.64 -19.94 -8.11
CA LEU A 83 23.07 -20.85 -7.15
C LEU A 83 21.58 -21.02 -7.43
N GLU A 84 21.13 -22.27 -7.42
CA GLU A 84 19.72 -22.64 -7.50
C GLU A 84 19.29 -23.21 -6.16
N PHE A 85 18.33 -22.56 -5.52
CA PHE A 85 17.74 -22.98 -4.26
C PHE A 85 16.34 -23.54 -4.46
N GLU A 86 16.04 -24.58 -3.70
CA GLU A 86 14.69 -25.07 -3.47
C GLU A 86 14.18 -24.49 -2.14
N VAL A 87 13.14 -23.66 -2.20
CA VAL A 87 12.50 -23.09 -1.02
C VAL A 87 11.11 -23.71 -0.85
N LYS A 88 10.89 -24.36 0.28
CA LYS A 88 9.60 -24.98 0.62
C LYS A 88 8.87 -24.12 1.64
N GLU A 89 7.69 -23.64 1.29
CA GLU A 89 6.85 -22.79 2.11
C GLU A 89 5.63 -23.56 2.65
N ASP A 90 5.38 -23.46 3.94
CA ASP A 90 4.20 -23.99 4.60
C ASP A 90 3.05 -22.96 4.53
N VAL A 91 2.10 -23.21 3.64
CA VAL A 91 0.95 -22.32 3.38
C VAL A 91 -0.27 -22.82 4.15
N LYS A 92 -0.80 -21.98 5.03
CA LYS A 92 -2.05 -22.23 5.75
C LYS A 92 -3.25 -22.09 4.81
N LEU A 93 -4.04 -23.15 4.70
CA LEU A 93 -5.37 -23.17 4.11
C LEU A 93 -6.40 -23.28 5.24
N VAL A 94 -7.66 -22.94 4.96
CA VAL A 94 -8.76 -22.82 5.94
C VAL A 94 -8.80 -23.98 6.95
N GLU A 95 -8.56 -25.22 6.50
CA GLU A 95 -8.62 -26.43 7.34
C GLU A 95 -7.31 -27.25 7.37
N THR A 96 -6.27 -26.88 6.59
CA THR A 96 -5.03 -27.68 6.47
C THR A 96 -3.80 -26.83 6.19
N CYS A 97 -2.60 -27.37 6.44
CA CYS A 97 -1.35 -26.81 5.92
C CYS A 97 -0.94 -27.53 4.63
N CYS A 98 -0.30 -26.81 3.70
CA CYS A 98 0.30 -27.43 2.53
C CYS A 98 1.68 -26.86 2.22
N ARG A 99 2.62 -27.74 1.90
CA ARG A 99 3.98 -27.36 1.57
C ARG A 99 4.12 -27.11 0.07
N VAL A 100 4.53 -25.91 -0.30
CA VAL A 100 4.69 -25.47 -1.70
C VAL A 100 6.14 -25.17 -1.99
N THR A 101 6.67 -25.76 -3.06
CA THR A 101 8.06 -25.56 -3.47
C THR A 101 8.20 -24.44 -4.49
N PHE A 102 9.17 -23.55 -4.27
CA PHE A 102 9.57 -22.47 -5.16
C PHE A 102 11.06 -22.59 -5.49
N MET A 103 11.40 -22.35 -6.76
CA MET A 103 12.79 -22.24 -7.20
C MET A 103 13.25 -20.79 -7.11
N VAL A 104 14.45 -20.59 -6.56
CA VAL A 104 15.12 -19.29 -6.46
C VAL A 104 16.50 -19.42 -7.12
N TYR A 105 16.78 -18.49 -8.03
CA TYR A 105 18.06 -18.39 -8.73
C TYR A 105 18.79 -17.17 -8.19
N LEU A 106 20.01 -17.35 -7.69
CA LEU A 106 20.86 -16.29 -7.16
C LEU A 106 22.21 -16.29 -7.88
N ASP A 107 22.57 -15.16 -8.48
CA ASP A 107 23.93 -14.86 -8.89
C ASP A 107 24.65 -14.13 -7.74
N VAL A 108 25.64 -14.77 -7.14
CA VAL A 108 26.35 -14.21 -5.98
C VAL A 108 27.23 -13.01 -6.33
N VAL A 109 27.68 -12.91 -7.58
CA VAL A 109 28.57 -11.81 -8.01
C VAL A 109 27.75 -10.52 -8.16
N THR A 110 26.62 -10.60 -8.86
CA THR A 110 25.77 -9.42 -9.08
C THR A 110 24.73 -9.23 -7.97
N CYS A 111 24.66 -10.13 -6.99
CA CYS A 111 23.55 -10.25 -6.04
C CYS A 111 22.18 -10.26 -6.76
N GLY A 112 22.13 -10.95 -7.90
CA GLY A 112 20.97 -11.08 -8.78
C GLY A 112 20.06 -12.22 -8.31
N VAL A 113 18.88 -11.94 -7.74
CA VAL A 113 17.91 -12.93 -7.26
C VAL A 113 16.64 -12.93 -8.11
N ASN A 114 16.21 -14.12 -8.52
CA ASN A 114 14.98 -14.32 -9.26
C ASN A 114 14.21 -15.51 -8.68
N CYS A 115 12.99 -15.25 -8.21
CA CYS A 115 12.13 -16.29 -7.66
C CYS A 115 11.00 -16.65 -8.63
N SER A 116 10.71 -17.95 -8.72
CA SER A 116 9.58 -18.49 -9.46
C SER A 116 8.19 -17.99 -8.99
N CYS A 117 8.06 -17.44 -7.78
CA CYS A 117 6.82 -16.80 -7.31
C CYS A 117 6.53 -15.46 -8.01
N ARG A 118 7.57 -14.82 -8.58
CA ARG A 118 7.52 -13.54 -9.33
C ARG A 118 6.94 -12.36 -8.56
N LEU A 119 6.82 -12.41 -7.23
CA LEU A 119 6.25 -11.33 -6.42
C LEU A 119 6.95 -9.99 -6.67
N PHE A 120 8.28 -10.00 -6.74
CA PHE A 120 9.06 -8.80 -7.06
C PHE A 120 8.64 -8.14 -8.38
N LYS A 121 8.34 -8.92 -9.42
CA LYS A 121 7.90 -8.38 -10.72
C LYS A 121 6.51 -7.75 -10.65
N PHE A 122 5.65 -8.22 -9.76
CA PHE A 122 4.28 -7.73 -9.62
C PHE A 122 4.14 -6.58 -8.62
N ASN A 123 4.86 -6.65 -7.50
CA ASN A 123 4.68 -5.74 -6.37
C ASN A 123 5.91 -4.86 -6.10
N GLY A 124 7.06 -5.16 -6.72
CA GLY A 124 8.30 -4.42 -6.54
C GLY A 124 8.97 -4.61 -5.18
N VAL A 125 8.57 -5.64 -4.42
CA VAL A 125 9.13 -6.02 -3.12
C VAL A 125 9.70 -7.43 -3.23
N LEU A 126 10.89 -7.66 -2.68
CA LEU A 126 11.50 -8.99 -2.66
C LEU A 126 10.63 -9.93 -1.83
N CYS A 127 10.33 -11.13 -2.37
CA CYS A 127 9.59 -12.12 -1.62
C CYS A 127 10.43 -12.77 -0.52
N GLN A 128 9.76 -13.36 0.45
CA GLN A 128 10.35 -14.18 1.50
C GLN A 128 11.32 -15.24 0.95
N HIS A 129 11.03 -15.87 -0.19
CA HIS A 129 11.91 -16.88 -0.80
C HIS A 129 13.23 -16.29 -1.29
N ALA A 130 13.18 -15.10 -1.90
CA ALA A 130 14.37 -14.39 -2.37
C ALA A 130 15.20 -13.88 -1.19
N ILE A 131 14.53 -13.34 -0.17
CA ILE A 131 15.14 -12.89 1.08
C ILE A 131 15.90 -14.05 1.75
N MET A 132 15.29 -15.23 1.86
CA MET A 132 15.95 -16.41 2.42
C MET A 132 17.22 -16.78 1.68
N ALA A 133 17.19 -16.80 0.34
CA ALA A 133 18.38 -17.15 -0.45
C ALA A 133 19.51 -16.12 -0.28
N LEU A 134 19.18 -14.84 -0.12
CA LEU A 134 20.17 -13.80 0.18
C LEU A 134 20.80 -13.99 1.57
N ILE A 135 19.97 -14.25 2.59
CA ILE A 135 20.45 -14.48 3.96
C ILE A 135 21.31 -15.75 4.04
N ASP A 136 20.90 -16.83 3.37
CA ASP A 136 21.65 -18.10 3.32
C ASP A 136 23.05 -17.94 2.71
N GLN A 137 23.23 -16.96 1.81
CA GLN A 137 24.52 -16.61 1.22
C GLN A 137 25.19 -15.40 1.89
N GLU A 138 24.76 -15.03 3.10
CA GLU A 138 25.32 -13.93 3.90
C GLU A 138 25.27 -12.56 3.19
N ILE A 139 24.36 -12.39 2.22
CA ILE A 139 24.11 -11.13 1.55
C ILE A 139 23.09 -10.35 2.39
N PHE A 140 23.61 -9.53 3.30
CA PHE A 140 22.79 -8.79 4.25
C PHE A 140 22.28 -7.45 3.73
N CYS A 141 22.66 -7.00 2.54
CA CYS A 141 22.24 -5.74 1.96
C CYS A 141 21.49 -5.99 0.65
N VAL A 142 20.34 -5.33 0.47
CA VAL A 142 19.61 -5.41 -0.80
C VAL A 142 20.29 -4.48 -1.81
N PRO A 143 20.69 -4.98 -2.99
CA PRO A 143 21.24 -4.14 -4.04
C PRO A 143 20.24 -3.08 -4.51
N GLU A 144 20.74 -1.90 -4.89
CA GLU A 144 19.91 -0.75 -5.30
C GLU A 144 18.96 -1.06 -6.46
N LYS A 145 19.31 -2.02 -7.33
CA LYS A 145 18.43 -2.48 -8.42
C LYS A 145 17.07 -3.03 -7.98
N TYR A 146 16.92 -3.42 -6.70
CA TYR A 146 15.62 -3.84 -6.14
C TYR A 146 14.87 -2.71 -5.41
N ILE A 147 15.46 -1.51 -5.32
CA ILE A 147 14.90 -0.33 -4.68
C ILE A 147 14.34 0.59 -5.76
N PHE A 148 13.05 0.48 -6.06
CA PHE A 148 12.45 1.31 -7.11
C PHE A 148 12.22 2.75 -6.65
N LYS A 149 12.52 3.71 -7.55
CA LYS A 149 12.23 5.15 -7.38
C LYS A 149 10.76 5.43 -7.01
N ARG A 150 9.82 4.64 -7.52
CA ARG A 150 8.39 4.80 -7.22
C ARG A 150 8.05 4.57 -5.74
N TRP A 151 8.80 3.70 -5.07
CA TRP A 151 8.55 3.33 -3.67
C TRP A 151 9.37 4.16 -2.69
N ARG A 152 10.24 5.02 -3.22
CA ARG A 152 11.13 5.87 -2.45
C ARG A 152 10.39 7.07 -1.87
N LYS A 153 10.56 7.35 -0.58
CA LYS A 153 9.94 8.51 0.08
C LYS A 153 10.65 9.83 -0.20
N ASP A 154 11.92 9.77 -0.62
CA ASP A 154 12.76 10.92 -0.94
C ASP A 154 12.60 11.41 -2.39
N VAL A 155 11.81 10.70 -3.20
CA VAL A 155 11.49 11.10 -4.59
C VAL A 155 10.07 11.66 -4.64
N LYS A 156 9.94 12.97 -4.88
CA LYS A 156 8.63 13.59 -5.12
C LYS A 156 8.04 13.06 -6.42
N SER A 157 6.91 12.37 -6.32
CA SER A 157 6.28 11.79 -7.50
C SER A 157 5.74 12.88 -8.42
N CYS A 158 6.08 12.81 -9.70
CA CYS A 158 5.89 13.89 -10.67
C CYS A 158 4.41 14.16 -11.01
N HIS A 159 3.47 13.32 -10.56
CA HIS A 159 2.04 13.53 -10.79
C HIS A 159 1.46 14.72 -10.02
N THR A 160 2.17 15.24 -9.00
CA THR A 160 1.84 16.53 -8.37
C THR A 160 2.24 17.74 -9.21
N LYS A 161 2.98 17.54 -10.30
CA LYS A 161 3.38 18.60 -11.26
C LYS A 161 2.36 18.83 -12.37
N VAL A 162 1.40 17.92 -12.54
CA VAL A 162 0.27 18.15 -13.44
C VAL A 162 -0.69 19.07 -12.71
N LYS A 163 -0.95 20.24 -13.29
CA LYS A 163 -1.93 21.20 -12.78
C LYS A 163 -3.32 20.57 -12.93
N ILE A 164 -3.79 19.92 -11.88
CA ILE A 164 -5.10 19.28 -11.85
C ILE A 164 -6.14 20.37 -11.49
N SER A 165 -7.11 20.62 -12.38
CA SER A 165 -8.07 21.72 -12.27
C SER A 165 -9.02 21.64 -11.08
N TYR A 166 -9.17 20.49 -10.42
CA TYR A 166 -10.12 20.29 -9.31
C TYR A 166 -9.61 20.76 -7.93
N VAL A 167 -8.40 21.35 -7.85
CA VAL A 167 -7.85 21.89 -6.58
C VAL A 167 -8.44 23.28 -6.25
N ASP A 168 -9.12 23.90 -7.20
CA ASP A 168 -10.03 25.00 -6.96
C ASP A 168 -11.37 24.38 -6.50
N SER A 169 -11.76 24.40 -5.24
CA SER A 169 -12.45 25.61 -4.77
C SER A 169 -12.66 25.72 -3.25
N ASN A 170 -12.32 24.76 -2.38
CA ASN A 170 -12.82 24.85 -0.99
C ASN A 170 -11.84 24.54 0.16
N ASN A 171 -10.53 24.41 -0.09
CA ASN A 171 -9.49 24.28 0.96
C ASN A 171 -8.37 25.36 0.82
N LYS A 172 -8.75 26.53 0.29
CA LYS A 172 -7.97 27.26 -0.71
C LYS A 172 -6.81 28.12 -0.21
N PHE A 173 -6.75 28.55 1.06
CA PHE A 173 -5.73 29.54 1.45
C PHE A 173 -4.45 28.93 2.00
N GLU A 174 -4.52 28.00 2.94
CA GLU A 174 -3.34 27.44 3.60
C GLU A 174 -2.56 26.50 2.68
N GLY A 175 -3.26 25.62 1.94
CA GLY A 175 -2.65 24.73 0.96
C GLY A 175 -1.98 25.50 -0.18
N HIS A 176 -2.60 26.56 -0.68
CA HIS A 176 -2.01 27.43 -1.70
C HIS A 176 -0.79 28.20 -1.16
N ARG A 177 -0.85 28.72 0.07
CA ARG A 177 0.30 29.39 0.73
C ARG A 177 1.47 28.42 0.90
N PHE A 178 1.21 27.22 1.40
CA PHE A 178 2.21 26.17 1.56
C PHE A 178 2.83 25.76 0.22
N TYR A 179 2.00 25.50 -0.80
CA TYR A 179 2.48 25.12 -2.12
C TYR A 179 3.36 26.21 -2.73
N LYS A 180 2.91 27.48 -2.67
CA LYS A 180 3.69 28.64 -3.13
C LYS A 180 5.03 28.75 -2.39
N MET A 181 5.06 28.57 -1.07
CA MET A 181 6.31 28.58 -0.30
C MET A 181 7.24 27.44 -0.74
N CYS A 182 6.71 26.23 -0.91
CA CYS A 182 7.49 25.09 -1.37
C CYS A 182 8.10 25.34 -2.75
N THR A 183 7.36 25.90 -3.72
CA THR A 183 7.90 26.17 -5.05
C THR A 183 9.10 27.12 -4.98
N TYR A 184 8.99 28.21 -4.22
CA TYR A 184 10.13 29.13 -4.04
C TYR A 184 11.31 28.48 -3.32
N PHE A 185 11.07 27.65 -2.31
CA PHE A 185 12.16 26.93 -1.64
C PHE A 185 12.86 25.94 -2.57
N TYR A 186 12.14 25.31 -3.50
CA TYR A 186 12.75 24.46 -4.52
C TYR A 186 13.61 25.25 -5.49
N ASP A 187 13.12 26.38 -5.99
CA ASP A 187 13.88 27.22 -6.91
C ASP A 187 15.18 27.72 -6.25
N VAL A 188 15.10 28.13 -4.98
CA VAL A 188 16.28 28.55 -4.20
C VAL A 188 17.25 27.39 -3.96
N ALA A 189 16.75 26.19 -3.69
CA ALA A 189 17.59 25.01 -3.52
C ALA A 189 18.29 24.61 -4.84
N ASP A 190 17.59 24.70 -5.97
CA ASP A 190 18.14 24.41 -7.31
C ASP A 190 19.28 25.38 -7.66
N LEU A 191 19.13 26.67 -7.32
CA LEU A 191 20.19 27.67 -7.51
C LEU A 191 21.40 27.48 -6.58
N ALA A 192 21.20 26.85 -5.43
CA ALA A 192 22.25 26.69 -4.42
C ALA A 192 23.03 25.38 -4.55
N VAL A 193 22.48 24.37 -5.25
CA VAL A 193 22.98 22.98 -5.22
C VAL A 193 24.42 22.82 -5.71
N ASP A 194 24.86 23.69 -6.63
CA ASP A 194 26.19 23.61 -7.25
C ASP A 194 27.32 24.24 -6.40
N SER A 195 27.00 24.83 -5.23
CA SER A 195 27.97 25.47 -4.33
C SER A 195 27.70 25.12 -2.87
N ASP A 196 28.69 24.50 -2.23
CA ASP A 196 28.63 24.14 -0.81
C ASP A 196 28.43 25.38 0.09
N GLU A 197 29.00 26.52 -0.30
CA GLU A 197 28.85 27.79 0.42
C GLU A 197 27.41 28.33 0.31
N ASN A 198 26.81 28.26 -0.89
CA ASN A 198 25.43 28.69 -1.10
C ASN A 198 24.44 27.78 -0.37
N CYS A 199 24.70 26.46 -0.36
CA CYS A 199 23.91 25.51 0.40
C CYS A 199 23.93 25.82 1.90
N LYS A 200 25.10 26.11 2.47
CA LYS A 200 25.24 26.52 3.88
C LYS A 200 24.48 27.80 4.18
N GLU A 201 24.57 28.80 3.32
CA GLU A 201 23.88 30.07 3.51
C GLU A 201 22.35 29.92 3.46
N VAL A 202 21.82 29.17 2.46
CA VAL A 202 20.39 28.86 2.38
C VAL A 202 19.91 28.11 3.63
N MET A 203 20.67 27.12 4.09
CA MET A 203 20.31 26.35 5.28
C MET A 203 20.32 27.21 6.55
N LYS A 204 21.29 28.10 6.70
CA LYS A 204 21.37 29.04 7.82
C LYS A 204 20.14 29.95 7.88
N VAL A 205 19.76 30.55 6.74
CA VAL A 205 18.58 31.42 6.63
C VAL A 205 17.29 30.65 6.94
N LEU A 206 17.15 29.41 6.45
CA LEU A 206 15.98 28.58 6.73
C LEU A 206 15.87 28.18 8.20
N ILE A 207 16.99 27.86 8.86
CA ILE A 207 17.03 27.59 10.30
C ILE A 207 16.61 28.83 11.08
N GLU A 208 17.14 30.01 10.72
CA GLU A 208 16.77 31.27 11.36
C GLU A 208 15.26 31.57 11.18
N LEU A 209 14.74 31.42 9.96
CA LEU A 209 13.31 31.59 9.67
C LEU A 209 12.44 30.63 10.50
N LYS A 210 12.86 29.36 10.63
CA LYS A 210 12.17 28.36 11.44
C LYS A 210 12.08 28.78 12.90
N THR A 211 13.19 29.24 13.50
CA THR A 211 13.21 29.68 14.90
C THR A 211 12.30 30.89 15.13
N LYS A 212 12.30 31.88 14.22
CA LYS A 212 11.41 33.06 14.27
C LYS A 212 9.92 32.70 14.20
N LEU A 213 9.57 31.67 13.44
CA LEU A 213 8.17 31.22 13.31
C LEU A 213 7.72 30.38 14.52
N GLN A 214 8.62 29.57 15.09
CA GLN A 214 8.34 28.81 16.31
C GLN A 214 8.13 29.71 17.54
N GLY A 215 8.87 30.83 17.64
CA GLY A 215 8.68 31.82 18.71
C GLY A 215 7.33 32.54 18.70
N LYS A 216 6.63 32.56 17.56
CA LYS A 216 5.29 33.19 17.43
C LYS A 216 4.13 32.28 17.85
N SER A 217 4.39 30.98 18.04
CA SER A 217 3.35 30.00 18.39
C SER A 217 3.07 29.89 19.90
N ASN A 218 3.87 30.54 20.75
CA ASN A 218 3.80 30.41 22.22
C ASN A 218 3.13 31.60 22.93
N VAL A 219 2.52 32.54 22.19
CA VAL A 219 1.83 33.71 22.76
C VAL A 219 0.45 33.88 22.13
N ALA A 220 -0.53 33.12 22.63
CA ALA A 220 -1.95 33.51 22.72
C ALA A 220 -2.77 32.34 23.29
N CYS A 221 -2.76 32.20 24.62
CA CYS A 221 -3.81 31.49 25.34
C CYS A 221 -3.96 32.11 26.73
N CYS A 222 -4.81 33.12 26.87
CA CYS A 222 -5.45 33.54 28.13
C CYS A 222 -6.82 34.19 27.80
N SER A 223 -7.86 33.39 28.03
CA SER A 223 -9.18 33.61 28.65
C SER A 223 -9.98 34.93 28.54
N GLU A 224 -11.27 34.71 28.20
CA GLU A 224 -12.52 35.30 28.76
C GLU A 224 -12.80 36.80 28.53
N ASP A 225 -14.02 37.33 28.35
CA ASP A 225 -15.40 36.88 28.10
C ASP A 225 -16.23 38.19 27.85
N ASN A 226 -17.45 38.03 27.35
CA ASN A 226 -18.57 38.98 27.30
C ASN A 226 -18.66 40.03 26.18
N GLY A 227 -19.75 39.90 25.42
CA GLY A 227 -20.11 40.77 24.31
C GLY A 227 -20.84 42.04 24.72
N ILE A 228 -21.18 42.85 23.72
CA ILE A 228 -22.33 43.76 23.66
C ILE A 228 -22.62 44.02 22.18
N SER A 229 -23.90 43.88 21.85
CA SER A 229 -24.55 44.29 20.61
C SER A 229 -24.47 45.81 20.41
N THR A 230 -24.21 46.28 19.19
CA THR A 230 -24.73 47.57 18.71
C THR A 230 -24.99 47.49 17.20
N ASN A 231 -26.26 47.69 16.85
CA ASN A 231 -26.74 47.92 15.49
C ASN A 231 -26.15 49.21 14.91
N PHE A 232 -25.85 49.24 13.61
CA PHE A 232 -26.10 50.41 12.78
C PHE A 232 -26.42 50.00 11.34
N MET A 233 -27.49 50.60 10.83
CA MET A 233 -28.18 50.28 9.59
C MET A 233 -27.92 51.40 8.57
N THR A 234 -27.90 51.04 7.28
CA THR A 234 -28.14 51.88 6.07
C THR A 234 -27.00 52.84 5.68
N ASN A 235 -26.60 53.03 4.42
CA ASN A 235 -27.28 53.00 3.11
C ASN A 235 -26.26 52.85 1.96
N GLY A 236 -26.69 52.26 0.84
CA GLY A 236 -26.37 52.83 -0.49
C GLY A 236 -25.68 51.94 -1.53
N LYS A 237 -26.52 51.44 -2.45
CA LYS A 237 -26.35 51.47 -3.92
C LYS A 237 -25.67 50.29 -4.64
N GLU A 238 -26.54 49.37 -5.07
CA GLU A 238 -26.48 48.63 -6.34
C GLU A 238 -26.10 49.56 -7.52
N PRO A 239 -25.36 49.02 -8.52
CA PRO A 239 -26.07 48.48 -9.67
C PRO A 239 -25.49 47.15 -10.20
N GLY A 240 -26.36 46.14 -10.29
CA GLY A 240 -26.78 45.54 -11.56
C GLY A 240 -25.70 45.16 -12.57
N GLY A 241 -25.43 43.85 -12.64
CA GLY A 241 -24.71 43.21 -13.74
C GLY A 241 -24.75 41.69 -13.60
N PHE A 242 -25.85 41.08 -14.04
CA PHE A 242 -25.94 39.64 -14.22
C PHE A 242 -24.93 39.21 -15.29
N ALA A 243 -23.84 38.55 -14.88
CA ALA A 243 -23.02 37.75 -15.77
C ALA A 243 -23.53 36.31 -15.66
N GLU A 244 -24.08 35.83 -16.76
CA GLU A 244 -24.69 34.51 -16.92
C GLU A 244 -23.69 33.40 -16.58
N GLU A 245 -24.06 32.53 -15.64
CA GLU A 245 -23.43 31.23 -15.48
C GLU A 245 -23.69 30.42 -16.75
N GLU A 246 -22.66 30.25 -17.59
CA GLU A 246 -22.72 29.31 -18.72
C GLU A 246 -22.90 27.88 -18.18
N ASN A 247 -24.17 27.49 -18.07
CA ASN A 247 -24.60 26.14 -17.80
C ASN A 247 -24.29 25.28 -19.05
N HIS A 248 -23.07 24.74 -19.13
CA HIS A 248 -22.78 23.69 -20.09
C HIS A 248 -23.60 22.44 -19.71
N ASN A 249 -24.79 22.33 -20.30
CA ASN A 249 -25.62 21.14 -20.22
C ASN A 249 -24.93 19.98 -20.94
N ILE A 250 -24.12 19.21 -20.20
CA ILE A 250 -23.56 17.95 -20.66
C ILE A 250 -24.72 16.94 -20.78
N LEU A 251 -25.20 16.74 -22.00
CA LEU A 251 -26.23 15.75 -22.30
C LEU A 251 -25.66 14.33 -22.14
N SER A 252 -26.48 13.42 -21.61
CA SER A 252 -26.08 12.02 -21.50
C SER A 252 -25.99 11.40 -22.90
N PRO A 253 -24.92 10.65 -23.23
CA PRO A 253 -24.81 9.97 -24.52
C PRO A 253 -25.91 8.93 -24.69
N GLN A 254 -26.36 8.76 -25.94
CA GLN A 254 -27.41 7.82 -26.31
C GLN A 254 -27.02 6.39 -25.90
N GLN A 255 -27.89 5.73 -25.12
CA GLN A 255 -27.60 4.45 -24.50
C GLN A 255 -27.59 3.33 -25.56
N VAL A 256 -26.40 2.94 -26.03
CA VAL A 256 -26.20 1.79 -26.92
C VAL A 256 -25.84 0.56 -26.08
N ARG A 257 -26.40 -0.62 -26.39
CA ARG A 257 -26.00 -1.88 -25.75
C ARG A 257 -24.54 -2.17 -26.10
N SER A 258 -23.64 -2.12 -25.12
CA SER A 258 -22.26 -2.60 -25.32
C SER A 258 -22.25 -4.12 -25.37
N LYS A 259 -21.57 -4.69 -26.36
CA LYS A 259 -21.14 -6.09 -26.27
C LYS A 259 -20.09 -6.14 -25.15
N GLY A 260 -20.41 -6.82 -24.06
CA GLY A 260 -19.55 -6.92 -22.89
C GLY A 260 -18.14 -7.43 -23.26
N HIS A 261 -17.14 -6.98 -22.50
CA HIS A 261 -15.76 -7.43 -22.65
C HIS A 261 -15.68 -8.95 -22.41
N PRO A 262 -15.08 -9.74 -23.32
CA PRO A 262 -14.91 -11.18 -23.12
C PRO A 262 -14.15 -11.46 -21.81
N PRO A 263 -14.44 -12.54 -21.07
CA PRO A 263 -13.73 -12.86 -19.84
C PRO A 263 -12.23 -13.02 -20.11
N CYS A 264 -11.42 -12.07 -19.66
CA CYS A 264 -9.97 -12.16 -19.82
C CYS A 264 -9.46 -13.22 -18.83
N LYS A 265 -8.99 -14.38 -19.33
CA LYS A 265 -8.41 -15.44 -18.50
C LYS A 265 -7.10 -14.94 -17.89
N ARG A 266 -7.16 -14.38 -16.68
CA ARG A 266 -5.97 -13.98 -15.91
C ARG A 266 -5.08 -15.19 -15.65
N LYS A 267 -3.76 -15.02 -15.75
CA LYS A 267 -2.78 -16.04 -15.34
C LYS A 267 -2.98 -16.40 -13.87
N ILE A 268 -3.23 -17.68 -13.60
CA ILE A 268 -3.47 -18.25 -12.27
C ILE A 268 -2.14 -18.52 -11.57
N SER A 269 -1.99 -18.10 -10.32
CA SER A 269 -0.75 -18.31 -9.54
C SER A 269 -0.54 -19.80 -9.18
N LYS A 270 0.68 -20.20 -8.83
CA LYS A 270 0.98 -21.59 -8.42
C LYS A 270 0.17 -22.01 -7.19
N ILE A 271 0.05 -21.10 -6.21
CA ILE A 271 -0.76 -21.28 -4.99
C ILE A 271 -2.23 -21.48 -5.37
N GLU A 272 -2.76 -20.63 -6.25
CA GLU A 272 -4.16 -20.70 -6.68
C GLU A 272 -4.47 -22.01 -7.45
N LYS A 273 -3.54 -22.49 -8.30
CA LYS A 273 -3.66 -23.81 -8.95
C LYS A 273 -3.72 -24.95 -7.93
N ILE A 274 -2.84 -24.94 -6.93
CA ILE A 274 -2.83 -25.97 -5.87
C ILE A 274 -4.14 -25.94 -5.08
N CYS A 275 -4.62 -24.75 -4.72
CA CYS A 275 -5.89 -24.57 -4.02
C CYS A 275 -7.07 -25.15 -4.83
N ARG A 276 -7.15 -24.87 -6.14
CA ARG A 276 -8.18 -25.42 -7.03
C ARG A 276 -8.10 -26.94 -7.12
N ASN A 277 -6.91 -27.48 -7.40
CA ASN A 277 -6.70 -28.92 -7.50
C ASN A 277 -7.06 -29.66 -6.21
N LYS A 278 -6.77 -29.09 -5.03
CA LYS A 278 -7.17 -29.67 -3.74
C LYS A 278 -8.69 -29.58 -3.52
N LYS A 279 -9.34 -28.46 -3.85
CA LYS A 279 -10.81 -28.36 -3.80
C LYS A 279 -11.50 -29.39 -4.69
N GLU A 280 -10.97 -29.60 -5.90
CA GLU A 280 -11.46 -30.64 -6.82
C GLU A 280 -11.24 -32.05 -6.27
N LYS A 281 -10.08 -32.33 -5.66
CA LYS A 281 -9.82 -33.62 -5.00
C LYS A 281 -10.73 -33.86 -3.79
N ASN A 282 -10.97 -32.85 -2.96
CA ASN A 282 -11.86 -32.96 -1.81
C ASN A 282 -13.32 -33.13 -2.25
N GLY A 283 -13.75 -32.41 -3.30
CA GLY A 283 -15.07 -32.59 -3.92
C GLY A 283 -15.27 -34.00 -4.49
N LYS A 284 -14.26 -34.54 -5.19
CA LYS A 284 -14.27 -35.91 -5.71
C LYS A 284 -14.32 -36.95 -4.60
N LYS A 285 -13.52 -36.80 -3.53
CA LYS A 285 -13.56 -37.68 -2.34
C LYS A 285 -14.93 -37.65 -1.65
N LYS A 286 -15.58 -36.49 -1.58
CA LYS A 286 -16.92 -36.35 -1.01
C LYS A 286 -17.99 -37.04 -1.87
N LEU A 287 -17.89 -36.92 -3.20
CA LEU A 287 -18.76 -37.65 -4.13
C LEU A 287 -18.54 -39.16 -4.08
N ASP A 288 -17.29 -39.60 -4.04
CA ASP A 288 -16.91 -41.02 -3.97
C ASP A 288 -17.42 -41.66 -2.68
N TYR A 289 -17.24 -41.00 -1.53
CA TYR A 289 -17.81 -41.43 -0.25
C TYR A 289 -19.35 -41.51 -0.26
N GLN A 290 -20.02 -40.52 -0.87
CA GLN A 290 -21.48 -40.54 -1.02
C GLN A 290 -21.97 -41.64 -1.97
N GLN A 291 -21.18 -41.98 -2.98
CA GLN A 291 -21.49 -43.08 -3.90
C GLN A 291 -21.27 -44.43 -3.21
N THR A 292 -20.16 -44.62 -2.49
CA THR A 292 -19.89 -45.84 -1.72
C THR A 292 -20.93 -46.10 -0.64
N MET A 293 -21.47 -45.06 -0.01
CA MET A 293 -22.55 -45.18 0.99
C MET A 293 -23.92 -45.51 0.36
N LYS A 294 -24.14 -45.11 -0.89
CA LYS A 294 -25.35 -45.51 -1.65
C LYS A 294 -25.26 -46.95 -2.13
N ASP A 295 -24.07 -47.39 -2.52
CA ASP A 295 -23.85 -48.73 -3.07
C ASP A 295 -23.79 -49.82 -1.98
N SER A 296 -23.49 -49.45 -0.72
CA SER A 296 -23.44 -50.38 0.43
C SER A 296 -24.76 -50.52 1.19
N GLY A 297 -25.85 -49.85 0.76
CA GLY A 297 -27.20 -50.10 1.25
C GLY A 297 -27.45 -49.80 2.74
N VAL A 298 -26.60 -48.99 3.38
CA VAL A 298 -26.80 -48.57 4.78
C VAL A 298 -27.67 -47.32 4.81
N VAL A 299 -28.98 -47.50 5.06
CA VAL A 299 -29.89 -46.40 5.39
C VAL A 299 -29.71 -46.10 6.88
N GLU A 300 -28.99 -45.03 7.21
CA GLU A 300 -28.93 -44.53 8.58
C GLU A 300 -30.18 -43.68 8.84
N SER A 301 -31.18 -44.29 9.47
CA SER A 301 -32.20 -43.59 10.25
C SER A 301 -31.63 -43.36 11.66
N GLY A 302 -31.28 -42.12 12.00
CA GLY A 302 -30.85 -41.79 13.35
C GLY A 302 -30.51 -40.32 13.51
N GLU A 303 -31.27 -39.64 14.36
CA GLU A 303 -31.04 -38.28 14.83
C GLU A 303 -29.62 -38.11 15.40
N MET A 304 -28.91 -37.04 15.01
CA MET A 304 -27.79 -36.53 15.81
C MET A 304 -28.28 -35.37 16.67
N VAL A 305 -28.50 -35.71 17.93
CA VAL A 305 -28.64 -34.83 19.09
C VAL A 305 -27.43 -33.91 19.23
N ASP A 306 -27.72 -32.62 19.45
CA ASP A 306 -26.80 -31.65 20.02
C ASP A 306 -26.33 -32.13 21.40
N ALA A 307 -25.02 -32.20 21.61
CA ALA A 307 -24.44 -32.37 22.93
C ALA A 307 -23.23 -31.43 23.06
N ASP A 308 -23.52 -30.25 23.62
CA ASP A 308 -22.56 -29.52 24.43
C ASP A 308 -21.98 -30.47 25.49
N ASN A 309 -20.66 -30.64 25.52
CA ASN A 309 -20.01 -30.99 26.78
C ASN A 309 -18.57 -30.45 26.81
N GLU A 310 -18.38 -29.49 27.71
CA GLU A 310 -17.09 -29.12 28.25
C GLU A 310 -16.38 -30.35 28.82
N HIS A 311 -15.12 -30.55 28.48
CA HIS A 311 -14.24 -31.37 29.32
C HIS A 311 -12.90 -30.67 29.54
N VAL A 312 -12.82 -30.14 30.76
CA VAL A 312 -11.63 -29.66 31.47
C VAL A 312 -10.54 -30.73 31.45
N LEU A 313 -9.39 -30.40 30.86
CA LEU A 313 -8.16 -31.20 30.95
C LEU A 313 -7.51 -30.98 32.33
N LYS A 314 -7.58 -32.00 33.19
CA LYS A 314 -6.73 -32.14 34.38
C LYS A 314 -5.31 -32.49 33.95
N VAL A 315 -4.35 -31.67 34.38
CA VAL A 315 -2.90 -31.91 34.27
C VAL A 315 -2.46 -32.86 35.39
N PRO A 316 -1.68 -33.92 35.14
CA PRO A 316 -1.03 -34.68 36.19
C PRO A 316 0.32 -34.04 36.58
N THR A 317 0.51 -33.79 37.87
CA THR A 317 1.80 -33.46 38.49
C THR A 317 2.68 -34.70 38.62
N PRO A 318 4.00 -34.64 38.34
CA PRO A 318 4.92 -35.73 38.64
C PRO A 318 5.34 -35.75 40.12
N ILE A 319 5.61 -36.97 40.61
CA ILE A 319 6.20 -37.31 41.91
C ILE A 319 7.69 -36.95 41.92
#